data_AF-A0A7S4WBJ1-F1
#
_entry.id   AF-A0A7S4WBJ1-F1
#
_cell.length_a   1.000
_cell.length_b   1.000
_cell.length_c   1.000
_cell.angle_alpha   90.00
_cell.angle_beta   90.00
_cell.angle_gamma   90.00
#
_symmetry.space_group_name_H-M   'P 1'
#
loop_
_entity.id
_entity.type
_entity.pdbx_description
1 polymer ?
#
loop_
_entity_poly.entity_id
_entity_poly.type
_entity_poly.pdbx_seq_one_letter_code
_entity_poly.pdbx_strand_id
1 'polypeptide(L)'
;MLSTLRAVPLRAPGVGMRAFATKDIRHGAAARAAMLTGANRLADAVAVTLGPKGRNVVIEQSFGAPKVTKDGVTVAKAIEFSNKMMNVGASLIKQVASKTNDLAGDGTTTSTVLARAIFREGTKAVVAGMNPMDVKRGIDAAVRSVLDDLEKRAKPISTPEEIAQVATISANGDAVIGNMVADAFRKVGKDGTITVSEGKTMEHELEVVEGMKFDRGYISPYFVTDSKAQKCQFTDPLVLLFDKKISTVQSILPVLEHVAKVQRPLLIVAEDVENEALATLVVNKLRGGLQVSAVKAPGFGDHRKAMMQDIAVLCGAELVSEDTGRKLDESFDPAVLGTAKTITVTKDDTVILDGAGGQGEIQARCEQIQAAVEVTTSEYEKDKLRERLAKLSGGVAVIKVGGATEVEVQEVKDRLNDALNATKAAVEEGIVPGGGVA
;
A
#
# COMPACT_ATOMS: atom_id res chain seq x y z
N MET A 1 44.22 58.89 24.59
CA MET A 1 44.52 59.05 23.15
C MET A 1 44.98 57.69 22.65
N LEU A 2 44.18 56.85 22.00
CA LEU A 2 43.54 56.96 20.67
C LEU A 2 44.18 55.93 19.73
N SER A 3 43.36 54.98 19.26
CA SER A 3 43.51 54.20 18.02
C SER A 3 44.64 53.17 17.96
N THR A 4 44.43 51.92 17.54
CA THR A 4 43.77 51.54 16.29
C THR A 4 43.22 50.10 16.37
N LEU A 5 41.94 49.96 16.06
CA LEU A 5 41.27 48.70 15.73
C LEU A 5 41.91 48.12 14.44
N ARG A 6 42.51 46.93 14.51
CA ARG A 6 42.85 46.15 13.31
C ARG A 6 41.61 45.37 12.87
N ALA A 7 41.10 45.71 11.69
CA ALA A 7 40.01 45.05 11.01
C ALA A 7 40.34 43.57 10.73
N VAL A 8 39.43 42.67 11.10
CA VAL A 8 39.39 41.29 10.62
C VAL A 8 38.89 41.32 9.17
N PRO A 9 39.60 40.75 8.18
CA PRO A 9 39.08 40.69 6.83
C PRO A 9 37.94 39.68 6.79
N LEU A 10 36.73 40.17 6.49
CA LEU A 10 35.59 39.36 6.09
C LEU A 10 35.98 38.55 4.84
N ARG A 11 36.12 37.24 5.02
CA ARG A 11 36.35 36.28 3.93
C ARG A 11 35.14 36.36 2.99
N ALA A 12 35.37 36.79 1.75
CA ALA A 12 34.34 36.79 0.71
C ALA A 12 33.70 35.40 0.59
N PRO A 13 32.37 35.30 0.38
CA PRO A 13 31.73 34.01 0.15
C PRO A 13 32.30 33.41 -1.12
N GLY A 14 33.12 32.37 -0.95
CA GLY A 14 33.72 31.66 -2.05
C GLY A 14 32.65 31.18 -3.01
N VAL A 15 32.87 31.47 -4.29
CA VAL A 15 32.21 30.88 -5.45
C VAL A 15 31.86 29.43 -5.13
N GLY A 16 30.57 29.11 -5.15
CA GLY A 16 30.05 27.77 -4.87
C GLY A 16 30.71 26.75 -5.79
N MET A 17 31.78 26.13 -5.30
CA MET A 17 32.36 24.96 -5.92
C MET A 17 31.25 23.91 -5.84
N ARG A 18 30.61 23.61 -6.97
CA ARG A 18 29.82 22.39 -7.11
C ARG A 18 30.76 21.24 -6.76
N ALA A 19 30.73 20.80 -5.51
CA ALA A 19 31.51 19.67 -5.05
C ALA A 19 30.92 18.44 -5.71
N PHE A 20 31.43 18.10 -6.89
CA PHE A 20 31.18 16.78 -7.45
C PHE A 20 31.76 15.77 -6.46
N ALA A 21 30.87 15.00 -5.82
CA ALA A 21 31.29 13.96 -4.90
C ALA A 21 32.21 12.98 -5.64
N THR A 22 33.42 12.81 -5.14
CA THR A 22 34.36 11.82 -5.66
C THR A 22 33.75 10.42 -5.53
N LYS A 23 33.92 9.57 -6.55
CA LYS A 23 33.35 8.22 -6.62
C LYS A 23 34.47 7.18 -6.54
N ASP A 24 34.31 6.20 -5.66
CA ASP A 24 35.15 4.99 -5.64
C ASP A 24 34.63 4.04 -6.72
N ILE A 25 35.50 3.65 -7.67
CA ILE A 25 35.15 2.78 -8.79
C ILE A 25 35.96 1.49 -8.65
N ARG A 26 35.26 0.36 -8.63
CA ARG A 26 35.86 -0.98 -8.54
C ARG A 26 35.41 -1.85 -9.70
N HIS A 27 36.31 -2.71 -10.16
CA HIS A 27 36.10 -3.54 -11.34
C HIS A 27 36.21 -5.04 -11.03
N GLY A 28 35.62 -5.84 -11.92
CA GLY A 28 35.84 -7.29 -11.98
C GLY A 28 35.45 -8.06 -10.72
N ALA A 29 36.29 -9.03 -10.36
CA ALA A 29 36.02 -10.00 -9.28
C ALA A 29 35.92 -9.34 -7.89
N ALA A 30 36.74 -8.31 -7.62
CA ALA A 30 36.76 -7.64 -6.32
C ALA A 30 35.43 -6.91 -6.03
N ALA A 31 34.84 -6.26 -7.04
CA ALA A 31 33.52 -5.63 -6.92
C ALA A 31 32.42 -6.68 -6.68
N ARG A 32 32.44 -7.79 -7.44
CA ARG A 32 31.47 -8.88 -7.29
C ARG A 32 31.55 -9.55 -5.92
N ALA A 33 32.76 -9.82 -5.42
CA ALA A 33 32.96 -10.43 -4.10
C ALA A 33 32.42 -9.55 -2.96
N ALA A 34 32.64 -8.23 -3.03
CA ALA A 34 32.09 -7.29 -2.05
C ALA A 34 30.55 -7.26 -2.08
N MET A 35 29.96 -7.20 -3.28
CA MET A 35 28.49 -7.25 -3.43
C MET A 35 27.91 -8.59 -2.93
N LEU A 36 28.56 -9.70 -3.25
CA LEU A 36 28.14 -11.04 -2.80
C LEU A 36 28.20 -11.17 -1.27
N THR A 37 29.20 -10.57 -0.62
CA THR A 37 29.29 -10.55 0.83
C THR A 37 28.10 -9.81 1.46
N GLY A 38 27.73 -8.66 0.89
CA GLY A 38 26.55 -7.90 1.33
C GLY A 38 25.23 -8.63 1.10
N ALA A 39 25.06 -9.23 -0.08
CA ALA A 39 23.90 -10.03 -0.43
C ALA A 39 23.74 -11.25 0.50
N ASN A 40 24.84 -11.96 0.79
CA ASN A 40 24.83 -13.11 1.70
C ASN A 40 24.44 -12.69 3.11
N ARG A 41 25.05 -11.65 3.68
CA ARG A 41 24.74 -11.22 5.05
C ARG A 41 23.27 -10.81 5.23
N LEU A 42 22.72 -10.09 4.25
CA LEU A 42 21.31 -9.73 4.28
C LEU A 42 20.42 -10.97 4.17
N ALA A 43 20.70 -11.84 3.21
CA ALA A 43 19.92 -13.05 3.01
C ALA A 43 20.04 -14.06 4.16
N ASP A 44 21.18 -14.12 4.87
CA ASP A 44 21.35 -14.96 6.05
C ASP A 44 20.48 -14.45 7.21
N ALA A 45 20.36 -13.13 7.37
CA ALA A 45 19.48 -12.53 8.37
C ALA A 45 17.98 -12.73 8.05
N VAL A 46 17.61 -12.77 6.77
CA VAL A 46 16.23 -12.99 6.32
C VAL A 46 15.87 -14.48 6.31
N ALA A 47 16.78 -15.36 5.89
CA ALA A 47 16.51 -16.79 5.70
C ALA A 47 16.13 -17.52 7.01
N VAL A 48 16.53 -17.01 8.18
CA VAL A 48 16.13 -17.61 9.47
C VAL A 48 14.64 -17.51 9.74
N THR A 49 13.90 -16.62 9.04
CA THR A 49 12.45 -16.47 9.21
C THR A 49 11.64 -17.42 8.34
N LEU A 50 12.27 -18.22 7.46
CA LEU A 50 11.58 -19.07 6.50
C LEU A 50 10.87 -20.27 7.15
N GLY A 51 9.59 -20.41 6.85
CA GLY A 51 8.80 -21.61 7.15
C GLY A 51 8.33 -21.72 8.60
N PRO A 52 7.66 -22.84 8.97
CA PRO A 52 6.99 -22.98 10.27
C PRO A 52 7.97 -23.03 11.45
N LYS A 53 9.23 -23.43 11.21
CA LYS A 53 10.31 -23.43 12.21
C LYS A 53 11.19 -22.18 12.11
N GLY A 54 10.74 -21.17 11.37
CA GLY A 54 11.37 -19.86 11.27
C GLY A 54 11.44 -19.17 12.63
N ARG A 55 12.55 -18.50 12.89
CA ARG A 55 12.83 -17.78 14.14
C ARG A 55 12.53 -16.28 13.97
N ASN A 56 12.20 -15.64 15.08
CA ASN A 56 12.00 -14.19 15.11
C ASN A 56 13.35 -13.46 14.96
N VAL A 57 13.31 -12.33 14.28
CA VAL A 57 14.40 -11.37 14.22
C VAL A 57 14.00 -10.14 15.04
N VAL A 58 14.93 -9.66 15.86
CA VAL A 58 14.75 -8.48 16.69
C VAL A 58 15.46 -7.31 16.03
N ILE A 59 14.75 -6.21 15.83
CA ILE A 59 15.23 -5.00 15.14
C ILE A 59 15.14 -3.83 16.11
N GLU A 60 16.29 -3.21 16.39
CA GLU A 60 16.35 -1.97 17.16
C GLU A 60 15.56 -0.87 16.45
N GLN A 61 14.76 -0.12 17.21
CA GLN A 61 14.08 1.09 16.76
C GLN A 61 14.77 2.30 17.38
N SER A 62 14.89 3.40 16.63
CA SER A 62 15.51 4.63 17.17
C SER A 62 14.76 5.21 18.38
N PHE A 63 13.47 4.88 18.51
CA PHE A 63 12.63 5.26 19.64
C PHE A 63 11.66 4.11 19.96
N GLY A 64 11.37 3.90 21.25
CA GLY A 64 10.41 2.89 21.71
C GLY A 64 10.99 1.49 21.86
N ALA A 65 10.11 0.49 21.92
CA ALA A 65 10.47 -0.91 22.06
C ALA A 65 11.05 -1.48 20.75
N PRO A 66 11.95 -2.49 20.82
CA PRO A 66 12.46 -3.15 19.63
C PRO A 66 11.32 -3.86 18.87
N LYS A 67 11.38 -3.85 17.54
CA LYS A 67 10.41 -4.58 16.70
C LYS A 67 10.84 -6.04 16.62
N VAL A 68 9.94 -6.96 16.99
CA VAL A 68 10.10 -8.40 16.80
C VAL A 68 9.30 -8.81 15.58
N THR A 69 9.91 -9.48 14.60
CA THR A 69 9.22 -9.83 13.35
C THR A 69 9.73 -11.12 12.73
N LYS A 70 8.85 -11.77 11.96
CA LYS A 70 9.18 -12.86 11.03
C LYS A 70 9.06 -12.44 9.55
N ASP A 71 8.62 -11.22 9.29
CA ASP A 71 8.48 -10.71 7.93
C ASP A 71 9.87 -10.43 7.33
N GLY A 72 10.17 -11.13 6.22
CA GLY A 72 11.42 -10.99 5.50
C GLY A 72 11.66 -9.60 4.92
N VAL A 73 10.60 -8.86 4.55
CA VAL A 73 10.73 -7.50 4.00
C VAL A 73 11.14 -6.52 5.07
N THR A 74 10.49 -6.58 6.23
CA THR A 74 10.84 -5.73 7.38
C THR A 74 12.30 -5.95 7.79
N VAL A 75 12.74 -7.21 7.87
CA VAL A 75 14.14 -7.55 8.16
C VAL A 75 15.07 -7.02 7.07
N ALA A 76 14.76 -7.25 5.79
CA ALA A 76 15.57 -6.78 4.68
C ALA A 76 15.70 -5.25 4.68
N LYS A 77 14.61 -4.52 4.91
CA LYS A 77 14.60 -3.05 4.93
C LYS A 77 15.50 -2.49 6.02
N ALA A 78 15.53 -3.10 7.21
CA ALA A 78 16.31 -2.65 8.36
C ALA A 78 17.85 -2.79 8.20
N ILE A 79 18.34 -3.65 7.31
CA ILE A 79 19.78 -3.97 7.23
C ILE A 79 20.51 -2.97 6.34
N GLU A 80 21.33 -2.09 6.89
CA GLU A 80 22.22 -1.21 6.12
C GLU A 80 23.68 -1.44 6.49
N PHE A 81 24.56 -1.49 5.48
CA PHE A 81 26.00 -1.70 5.69
C PHE A 81 26.78 -0.39 5.50
N SER A 82 27.69 -0.10 6.43
CA SER A 82 28.60 1.06 6.32
C SER A 82 29.50 0.98 5.08
N ASN A 83 29.89 -0.23 4.67
CA ASN A 83 30.61 -0.46 3.43
C ASN A 83 29.65 -0.32 2.23
N LYS A 84 29.82 0.75 1.46
CA LYS A 84 28.98 1.07 0.29
C LYS A 84 28.89 -0.05 -0.73
N MET A 85 29.98 -0.79 -1.00
CA MET A 85 29.96 -1.89 -2.00
C MET A 85 29.16 -3.10 -1.52
N MET A 86 29.25 -3.41 -0.23
CA MET A 86 28.38 -4.43 0.38
C MET A 86 26.92 -3.95 0.39
N ASN A 87 26.71 -2.66 0.69
CA ASN A 87 25.37 -2.07 0.74
C ASN A 87 24.68 -2.07 -0.62
N VAL A 88 25.42 -1.93 -1.72
CA VAL A 88 24.88 -2.10 -3.08
C VAL A 88 24.33 -3.50 -3.27
N GLY A 89 25.11 -4.54 -2.93
CA GLY A 89 24.64 -5.93 -3.01
C GLY A 89 23.41 -6.19 -2.14
N ALA A 90 23.40 -5.68 -0.91
CA ALA A 90 22.26 -5.77 -0.02
C ALA A 90 21.03 -5.06 -0.59
N SER A 91 21.20 -3.84 -1.10
CA SER A 91 20.11 -3.04 -1.67
C SER A 91 19.45 -3.68 -2.88
N LEU A 92 20.22 -4.38 -3.72
CA LEU A 92 19.67 -5.15 -4.84
C LEU A 92 18.76 -6.28 -4.37
N ILE A 93 19.15 -7.01 -3.32
CA ILE A 93 18.30 -8.05 -2.72
C ILE A 93 17.07 -7.43 -2.04
N LYS A 94 17.22 -6.30 -1.34
CA LYS A 94 16.07 -5.57 -0.76
C LYS A 94 15.02 -5.20 -1.81
N GLN A 95 15.46 -4.78 -3.00
CA GLN A 95 14.54 -4.45 -4.09
C GLN A 95 13.76 -5.67 -4.58
N VAL A 96 14.39 -6.85 -4.61
CA VAL A 96 13.70 -8.10 -4.95
C VAL A 96 12.62 -8.40 -3.92
N ALA A 97 12.95 -8.36 -2.63
CA ALA A 97 11.98 -8.58 -1.54
C ALA A 97 10.82 -7.58 -1.59
N SER A 98 11.12 -6.28 -1.74
CA SER A 98 10.09 -5.23 -1.81
C SER A 98 9.16 -5.42 -3.00
N LYS A 99 9.69 -5.69 -4.21
CA LYS A 99 8.85 -5.91 -5.39
C LYS A 99 7.99 -7.17 -5.28
N THR A 100 8.51 -8.22 -4.64
CA THR A 100 7.72 -9.44 -4.38
C THR A 100 6.55 -9.12 -3.47
N ASN A 101 6.79 -8.35 -2.41
CA ASN A 101 5.75 -7.91 -1.49
C ASN A 101 4.70 -7.02 -2.16
N ASP A 102 5.14 -6.08 -3.01
CA ASP A 102 4.24 -5.16 -3.68
C ASP A 102 3.32 -5.87 -4.69
N LEU A 103 3.77 -6.99 -5.29
CA LEU A 103 3.01 -7.75 -6.28
C LEU A 103 2.17 -8.87 -5.67
N ALA A 104 2.74 -9.67 -4.77
CA ALA A 104 2.11 -10.88 -4.23
C ALA A 104 1.71 -10.76 -2.76
N GLY A 105 2.31 -9.82 -2.01
CA GLY A 105 2.07 -9.63 -0.58
C GLY A 105 2.50 -10.78 0.33
N ASP A 106 3.23 -11.78 -0.20
CA ASP A 106 3.88 -12.89 0.52
C ASP A 106 5.11 -13.36 -0.31
N GLY A 107 5.88 -14.34 0.18
CA GLY A 107 6.98 -14.98 -0.55
C GLY A 107 8.31 -14.23 -0.51
N THR A 108 8.43 -13.22 0.34
CA THR A 108 9.54 -12.26 0.38
C THR A 108 10.85 -12.89 0.88
N THR A 109 10.75 -13.81 1.84
CA THR A 109 11.87 -14.62 2.29
C THR A 109 12.30 -15.63 1.22
N THR A 110 11.35 -16.26 0.53
CA THR A 110 11.62 -17.19 -0.58
C THR A 110 12.35 -16.49 -1.72
N SER A 111 11.87 -15.31 -2.14
CA SER A 111 12.50 -14.55 -3.23
C SER A 111 13.91 -14.08 -2.86
N THR A 112 14.14 -13.72 -1.58
CA THR A 112 15.46 -13.38 -1.04
C THR A 112 16.43 -14.56 -1.11
N VAL A 113 16.00 -15.77 -0.71
CA VAL A 113 16.83 -16.98 -0.72
C VAL A 113 17.15 -17.42 -2.16
N LEU A 114 16.17 -17.36 -3.07
CA LEU A 114 16.36 -17.64 -4.49
C LEU A 114 17.32 -16.65 -5.14
N ALA A 115 17.13 -15.35 -4.90
CA ALA A 115 18.02 -14.31 -5.42
C ALA A 115 19.46 -14.49 -4.94
N ARG A 116 19.67 -14.84 -3.66
CA ARG A 116 21.01 -15.20 -3.14
C ARG A 116 21.60 -16.39 -3.90
N ALA A 117 20.84 -17.47 -4.07
CA ALA A 117 21.32 -18.68 -4.72
C ALA A 117 21.73 -18.42 -6.17
N ILE A 118 20.85 -17.79 -6.95
CA ILE A 118 21.09 -17.44 -8.36
C ILE A 118 22.30 -16.50 -8.46
N PHE A 119 22.39 -15.47 -7.62
CA PHE A 119 23.49 -14.52 -7.66
C PHE A 119 24.84 -15.18 -7.30
N ARG A 120 24.85 -16.08 -6.31
CA ARG A 120 26.06 -16.80 -5.90
C ARG A 120 26.55 -17.74 -7.00
N GLU A 121 25.68 -18.59 -7.54
CA GLU A 121 26.07 -19.54 -8.59
C GLU A 121 26.40 -18.83 -9.91
N GLY A 122 25.65 -17.77 -10.26
CA GLY A 122 25.96 -16.91 -11.41
C GLY A 122 27.33 -16.23 -11.28
N THR A 123 27.67 -15.75 -10.08
CA THR A 123 29.00 -15.16 -9.83
C THR A 123 30.13 -16.19 -10.02
N LYS A 124 29.93 -17.45 -9.59
CA LYS A 124 30.91 -18.52 -9.81
C LYS A 124 31.10 -18.82 -11.30
N ALA A 125 30.02 -18.93 -12.06
CA ALA A 125 30.07 -19.16 -13.51
C ALA A 125 30.85 -18.06 -14.24
N VAL A 126 30.61 -16.79 -13.87
CA VAL A 126 31.34 -15.65 -14.44
C VAL A 126 32.82 -15.65 -14.04
N VAL A 127 33.15 -16.04 -12.81
CA VAL A 127 34.56 -16.20 -12.38
C VAL A 127 35.24 -17.34 -13.13
N ALA A 128 34.51 -18.39 -13.50
CA ALA A 128 35.00 -19.48 -14.34
C ALA A 128 35.17 -19.10 -15.83
N GLY A 129 34.92 -17.83 -16.20
CA GLY A 129 35.15 -17.32 -17.55
C GLY A 129 33.95 -17.42 -18.49
N MET A 130 32.78 -17.84 -17.99
CA MET A 130 31.55 -17.85 -18.81
C MET A 130 31.05 -16.44 -19.09
N ASN A 131 30.42 -16.24 -20.25
CA ASN A 131 29.83 -14.96 -20.62
C ASN A 131 28.62 -14.63 -19.72
N PRO A 132 28.65 -13.53 -18.92
CA PRO A 132 27.55 -13.15 -18.04
C PRO A 132 26.21 -12.98 -18.76
N MET A 133 26.23 -12.51 -20.01
CA MET A 133 25.01 -12.28 -20.79
C MET A 133 24.35 -13.59 -21.21
N ASP A 134 25.14 -14.60 -21.56
CA ASP A 134 24.61 -15.92 -21.94
C ASP A 134 24.11 -16.68 -20.71
N VAL A 135 24.83 -16.58 -19.58
CA VAL A 135 24.36 -17.12 -18.30
C VAL A 135 23.01 -16.50 -17.93
N LYS A 136 22.86 -15.18 -18.06
CA LYS A 136 21.57 -14.51 -17.83
C LYS A 136 20.48 -15.02 -18.76
N ARG A 137 20.73 -15.11 -20.08
CA ARG A 137 19.74 -15.63 -21.04
C ARG A 137 19.31 -17.05 -20.71
N GLY A 138 20.24 -17.90 -20.30
CA GLY A 138 19.96 -19.27 -19.85
C GLY A 138 19.07 -19.31 -18.60
N ILE A 139 19.36 -18.45 -17.61
CA ILE A 139 18.51 -18.31 -16.42
C ILE A 139 17.10 -17.83 -16.80
N ASP A 140 17.00 -16.80 -17.64
CA ASP A 140 15.70 -16.26 -18.07
C ASP A 140 14.86 -17.32 -18.83
N ALA A 141 15.51 -18.14 -19.67
CA ALA A 141 14.85 -19.24 -20.37
C ALA A 141 14.38 -20.36 -19.42
N ALA A 142 15.20 -20.72 -18.43
CA ALA A 142 14.83 -21.70 -17.41
C ALA A 142 13.65 -21.21 -16.56
N VAL A 143 13.66 -19.94 -16.15
CA VAL A 143 12.56 -19.34 -15.38
C VAL A 143 11.25 -19.39 -16.16
N ARG A 144 11.24 -19.08 -17.46
CA ARG A 144 10.02 -19.19 -18.30
C ARG A 144 9.48 -20.62 -18.32
N SER A 145 10.36 -21.61 -18.53
CA SER A 145 9.94 -23.01 -18.55
C SER A 145 9.38 -23.47 -17.20
N VAL A 146 9.89 -22.94 -16.08
CA VAL A 146 9.37 -23.23 -14.73
C VAL A 146 8.01 -22.58 -14.52
N LEU A 147 7.82 -21.33 -14.95
CA LEU A 147 6.52 -20.64 -14.86
C LEU A 147 5.44 -21.38 -15.66
N ASP A 148 5.75 -21.80 -16.89
CA ASP A 148 4.84 -22.58 -17.73
C ASP A 148 4.45 -23.94 -17.09
N ASP A 149 5.34 -24.55 -16.31
CA ASP A 149 5.04 -25.80 -15.58
C ASP A 149 4.19 -25.53 -14.33
N LEU A 150 4.49 -24.45 -13.60
CA LEU A 150 3.72 -24.04 -12.43
C LEU A 150 2.27 -23.71 -12.79
N GLU A 151 2.04 -22.98 -13.88
CA GLU A 151 0.69 -22.68 -14.38
C GLU A 151 -0.10 -23.95 -14.72
N LYS A 152 0.56 -24.97 -15.29
CA LYS A 152 -0.09 -26.25 -15.61
C LYS A 152 -0.43 -27.08 -14.37
N ARG A 153 0.33 -26.91 -13.29
CA ARG A 153 0.13 -27.60 -12.01
C ARG A 153 -0.80 -26.85 -11.06
N ALA A 154 -1.09 -25.59 -11.34
CA ALA A 154 -1.94 -24.74 -10.52
C ALA A 154 -3.37 -25.33 -10.46
N LYS A 155 -3.87 -25.48 -9.23
CA LYS A 155 -5.24 -25.92 -8.98
C LYS A 155 -6.07 -24.72 -8.50
N PRO A 156 -7.18 -24.37 -9.17
CA PRO A 156 -8.08 -23.33 -8.68
C PRO A 156 -8.67 -23.67 -7.32
N ILE A 157 -8.79 -22.68 -6.45
CA ILE A 157 -9.48 -22.83 -5.15
C ILE A 157 -10.99 -22.82 -5.37
N SER A 158 -11.66 -23.82 -4.79
CA SER A 158 -13.11 -23.98 -4.92
C SER A 158 -13.83 -24.04 -3.57
N THR A 159 -13.13 -24.44 -2.51
CA THR A 159 -13.74 -24.70 -1.20
C THR A 159 -13.31 -23.68 -0.14
N PRO A 160 -14.20 -23.28 0.79
CA PRO A 160 -13.82 -22.44 1.92
C PRO A 160 -12.71 -23.05 2.79
N GLU A 161 -12.62 -24.38 2.83
CA GLU A 161 -11.58 -25.11 3.56
C GLU A 161 -10.20 -24.90 2.94
N GLU A 162 -10.10 -24.87 1.61
CA GLU A 162 -8.86 -24.54 0.89
C GLU A 162 -8.43 -23.08 1.17
N ILE A 163 -9.38 -22.14 1.23
CA ILE A 163 -9.12 -20.74 1.62
C ILE A 163 -8.55 -20.68 3.05
N ALA A 164 -9.19 -21.36 3.99
CA ALA A 164 -8.73 -21.42 5.38
C ALA A 164 -7.33 -22.06 5.49
N GLN A 165 -7.03 -23.08 4.69
CA GLN A 165 -5.71 -23.72 4.65
C GLN A 165 -4.61 -22.77 4.18
N VAL A 166 -4.84 -22.04 3.08
CA VAL A 166 -3.88 -21.05 2.57
C VAL A 166 -3.63 -19.97 3.63
N ALA A 167 -4.70 -19.39 4.17
CA ALA A 167 -4.60 -18.36 5.20
C ALA A 167 -3.88 -18.88 6.46
N THR A 168 -4.15 -20.11 6.91
CA THR A 168 -3.49 -20.73 8.06
C THR A 168 -2.00 -20.91 7.82
N ILE A 169 -1.60 -21.37 6.63
CA ILE A 169 -0.20 -21.61 6.29
C ILE A 169 0.57 -20.29 6.26
N SER A 170 0.04 -19.26 5.58
CA SER A 170 0.67 -17.93 5.53
C SER A 170 0.67 -17.22 6.89
N ALA A 171 -0.32 -17.50 7.76
CA ALA A 171 -0.35 -17.02 9.14
C ALA A 171 0.58 -17.79 10.11
N ASN A 172 1.56 -18.55 9.59
CA ASN A 172 2.49 -19.39 10.36
C ASN A 172 1.84 -20.55 11.15
N GLY A 173 0.81 -21.17 10.57
CA GLY A 173 0.11 -22.30 11.17
C GLY A 173 -0.99 -21.90 12.17
N ASP A 174 -1.38 -20.63 12.18
CA ASP A 174 -2.41 -20.11 13.06
C ASP A 174 -3.81 -20.35 12.50
N ALA A 175 -4.47 -21.40 12.99
CA ALA A 175 -5.80 -21.79 12.54
C ALA A 175 -6.88 -20.76 12.92
N VAL A 176 -6.67 -19.96 13.98
CA VAL A 176 -7.64 -18.93 14.39
C VAL A 176 -7.66 -17.82 13.33
N ILE A 177 -6.49 -17.35 12.92
CA ILE A 177 -6.34 -16.37 11.84
C ILE A 177 -6.88 -16.93 10.53
N GLY A 178 -6.52 -18.17 10.19
CA GLY A 178 -6.97 -18.80 8.94
C GLY A 178 -8.49 -18.92 8.82
N ASN A 179 -9.15 -19.35 9.89
CA ASN A 179 -10.62 -19.42 9.94
C ASN A 179 -11.26 -18.04 9.87
N MET A 180 -10.69 -17.04 10.55
CA MET A 180 -11.19 -15.66 10.53
C MET A 180 -11.12 -15.03 9.14
N VAL A 181 -10.02 -15.28 8.42
CA VAL A 181 -9.87 -14.86 7.02
C VAL A 181 -10.92 -15.56 6.14
N ALA A 182 -11.10 -16.87 6.28
CA ALA A 182 -12.09 -17.61 5.51
C ALA A 182 -13.53 -17.15 5.78
N ASP A 183 -13.86 -16.85 7.04
CA ASP A 183 -15.16 -16.30 7.42
C ASP A 183 -15.38 -14.88 6.87
N ALA A 184 -14.33 -14.05 6.83
CA ALA A 184 -14.39 -12.75 6.19
C ALA A 184 -14.69 -12.90 4.69
N PHE A 185 -13.96 -13.74 3.97
CA PHE A 185 -14.23 -14.04 2.54
C PHE A 185 -15.63 -14.59 2.30
N ARG A 186 -16.17 -15.40 3.22
CA ARG A 186 -17.55 -15.91 3.11
C ARG A 186 -18.57 -14.79 3.25
N LYS A 187 -18.34 -13.81 4.13
CA LYS A 187 -19.27 -12.70 4.39
C LYS A 187 -19.26 -11.65 3.29
N VAL A 188 -18.09 -11.24 2.80
CA VAL A 188 -17.97 -10.16 1.78
C VAL A 188 -17.90 -10.68 0.34
N GLY A 189 -17.73 -12.00 0.15
CA GLY A 189 -17.56 -12.62 -1.16
C GLY A 189 -16.14 -12.49 -1.71
N LYS A 190 -15.91 -13.07 -2.89
CA LYS A 190 -14.58 -13.10 -3.55
C LYS A 190 -14.06 -11.70 -3.89
N ASP A 191 -14.95 -10.82 -4.34
CA ASP A 191 -14.63 -9.44 -4.74
C ASP A 191 -14.76 -8.44 -3.56
N GLY A 192 -15.05 -8.95 -2.37
CA GLY A 192 -15.24 -8.15 -1.17
C GLY A 192 -13.94 -7.56 -0.64
N THR A 193 -14.03 -6.37 -0.04
CA THR A 193 -12.86 -5.75 0.58
C THR A 193 -12.72 -6.24 2.02
N ILE A 194 -11.51 -6.72 2.38
CA ILE A 194 -11.14 -7.08 3.75
C ILE A 194 -10.00 -6.16 4.20
N THR A 195 -10.13 -5.58 5.38
CA THR A 195 -9.16 -4.69 6.00
C THR A 195 -8.81 -5.14 7.41
N VAL A 196 -7.62 -4.76 7.87
CA VAL A 196 -7.11 -5.11 9.20
C VAL A 196 -6.89 -3.83 10.02
N SER A 197 -7.45 -3.80 11.21
CA SER A 197 -7.30 -2.71 12.17
C SER A 197 -6.84 -3.22 13.53
N GLU A 198 -6.31 -2.33 14.35
CA GLU A 198 -5.94 -2.65 15.74
C GLU A 198 -7.20 -2.73 16.61
N GLY A 199 -7.36 -3.84 17.31
CA GLY A 199 -8.41 -4.05 18.29
C GLY A 199 -8.08 -3.37 19.62
N LYS A 200 -9.12 -3.01 20.38
CA LYS A 200 -8.97 -2.52 21.76
C LYS A 200 -9.14 -3.64 22.79
N THR A 201 -9.57 -4.81 22.34
CA THR A 201 -9.85 -5.99 23.16
C THR A 201 -8.69 -6.98 23.07
N MET A 202 -8.70 -8.00 23.94
CA MET A 202 -7.71 -9.08 23.90
C MET A 202 -8.00 -10.07 22.77
N GLU A 203 -9.26 -10.17 22.36
CA GLU A 203 -9.73 -11.13 21.36
C GLU A 203 -9.77 -10.49 19.97
N HIS A 204 -9.68 -11.33 18.94
CA HIS A 204 -9.83 -10.88 17.56
C HIS A 204 -11.31 -10.79 17.19
N GLU A 205 -11.73 -9.71 16.53
CA GLU A 205 -13.13 -9.48 16.16
C GLU A 205 -13.25 -9.31 14.64
N LEU A 206 -14.29 -9.90 14.05
CA LEU A 206 -14.65 -9.72 12.64
C LEU A 206 -15.97 -8.96 12.54
N GLU A 207 -15.89 -7.71 12.10
CA GLU A 207 -17.05 -6.86 11.82
C GLU A 207 -17.23 -6.69 10.32
N VAL A 208 -18.48 -6.69 9.84
CA VAL A 208 -18.79 -6.27 8.47
C VAL A 208 -19.44 -4.91 8.58
N VAL A 209 -18.80 -3.91 8.02
CA VAL A 209 -19.28 -2.53 7.99
C VAL A 209 -19.60 -2.14 6.56
N GLU A 210 -20.49 -1.16 6.38
CA GLU A 210 -20.69 -0.55 5.08
C GLU A 210 -19.43 0.24 4.70
N GLY A 211 -19.00 0.13 3.45
CA GLY A 211 -17.78 0.78 3.01
C GLY A 211 -17.47 0.47 1.55
N MET A 212 -16.46 1.17 1.02
CA MET A 212 -16.08 1.06 -0.38
C MET A 212 -14.56 1.16 -0.52
N LYS A 213 -13.99 0.35 -1.41
CA LYS A 213 -12.62 0.47 -1.90
C LYS A 213 -12.61 0.88 -3.36
N PHE A 214 -11.70 1.78 -3.73
CA PHE A 214 -11.39 2.09 -5.12
C PHE A 214 -9.89 2.31 -5.34
N ASP A 215 -9.45 2.01 -6.56
CA ASP A 215 -8.03 1.85 -6.92
C ASP A 215 -7.39 3.20 -7.31
N ARG A 216 -7.45 4.16 -6.38
CA ARG A 216 -6.75 5.45 -6.46
C ARG A 216 -6.14 5.79 -5.12
N GLY A 217 -4.82 5.95 -5.08
CA GLY A 217 -4.11 6.39 -3.89
C GLY A 217 -3.83 7.89 -3.83
N TYR A 218 -3.00 8.27 -2.85
CA TYR A 218 -2.62 9.66 -2.63
C TYR A 218 -1.82 10.22 -3.82
N ILE A 219 -2.10 11.46 -4.20
CA ILE A 219 -1.38 12.15 -5.29
C ILE A 219 0.08 12.45 -4.88
N SER A 220 0.32 12.65 -3.58
CA SER A 220 1.63 12.99 -3.02
C SER A 220 1.95 12.14 -1.79
N PRO A 221 3.14 11.50 -1.73
CA PRO A 221 3.59 10.77 -0.54
C PRO A 221 3.68 11.64 0.71
N TYR A 222 3.75 12.96 0.54
CA TYR A 222 3.75 13.88 1.67
C TYR A 222 2.44 13.88 2.44
N PHE A 223 1.34 13.31 1.95
CA PHE A 223 0.09 13.16 2.71
C PHE A 223 0.08 12.01 3.71
N VAL A 224 1.05 11.09 3.63
CA VAL A 224 1.18 9.95 4.55
C VAL A 224 1.19 10.42 6.01
N THR A 225 0.31 9.85 6.83
CA THR A 225 0.25 10.11 8.28
C THR A 225 1.01 9.04 9.07
N ASP A 226 0.98 7.79 8.60
CA ASP A 226 1.76 6.68 9.13
C ASP A 226 2.93 6.35 8.18
N SER A 227 4.12 6.81 8.57
CA SER A 227 5.35 6.60 7.80
C SER A 227 5.82 5.14 7.78
N LYS A 228 5.37 4.29 8.72
CA LYS A 228 5.76 2.87 8.76
C LYS A 228 4.99 2.08 7.71
N ALA A 229 3.67 2.24 7.70
CA ALA A 229 2.80 1.54 6.76
C ALA A 229 2.63 2.26 5.41
N GLN A 230 3.23 3.44 5.23
CA GLN A 230 3.11 4.28 4.03
C GLN A 230 1.64 4.53 3.64
N LYS A 231 0.82 4.83 4.65
CA LYS A 231 -0.62 5.08 4.50
C LYS A 231 -1.03 6.40 5.14
N CYS A 232 -2.03 7.03 4.57
CA CYS A 232 -2.75 8.13 5.18
C CYS A 232 -4.01 7.57 5.82
N GLN A 233 -4.13 7.70 7.13
CA GLN A 233 -5.28 7.23 7.90
C GLN A 233 -5.93 8.42 8.60
N PHE A 234 -7.24 8.56 8.41
CA PHE A 234 -8.06 9.58 9.03
C PHE A 234 -9.20 8.95 9.84
N THR A 235 -9.50 9.55 10.99
CA THR A 235 -10.66 9.22 11.83
C THR A 235 -11.65 10.37 11.74
N ASP A 236 -12.93 10.05 11.54
CA ASP A 236 -14.01 11.00 11.31
C ASP A 236 -13.70 12.11 10.28
N PRO A 237 -13.14 11.81 9.09
CA PRO A 237 -12.87 12.82 8.07
C PRO A 237 -14.13 13.42 7.43
N LEU A 238 -13.96 14.62 6.88
CA LEU A 238 -14.83 15.23 5.90
C LEU A 238 -14.41 14.79 4.50
N VAL A 239 -15.36 14.58 3.59
CA VAL A 239 -15.12 14.12 2.21
C VAL A 239 -15.66 15.15 1.23
N LEU A 240 -14.76 15.74 0.44
CA LEU A 240 -15.10 16.62 -0.67
C LEU A 240 -15.06 15.84 -1.98
N LEU A 241 -16.16 15.87 -2.73
CA LEU A 241 -16.27 15.26 -4.05
C LEU A 241 -16.45 16.35 -5.12
N PHE A 242 -15.47 16.48 -6.00
CA PHE A 242 -15.47 17.52 -7.05
C PHE A 242 -15.21 16.91 -8.43
N ASP A 243 -16.12 17.08 -9.38
CA ASP A 243 -16.05 16.39 -10.68
C ASP A 243 -14.94 16.92 -11.62
N LYS A 244 -14.42 18.13 -11.37
CA LYS A 244 -13.41 18.80 -12.20
C LYS A 244 -12.03 18.81 -11.55
N LYS A 245 -11.05 19.36 -12.28
CA LYS A 245 -9.68 19.57 -11.79
C LYS A 245 -9.60 20.75 -10.83
N ILE A 246 -8.82 20.59 -9.77
CA ILE A 246 -8.50 21.64 -8.81
C ILE A 246 -7.07 22.11 -9.07
N SER A 247 -6.95 23.25 -9.76
CA SER A 247 -5.64 23.84 -10.11
C SER A 247 -5.23 24.99 -9.19
N THR A 248 -6.21 25.74 -8.68
CA THR A 248 -5.99 27.00 -7.96
C THR A 248 -6.51 26.90 -6.53
N VAL A 249 -5.74 27.38 -5.55
CA VAL A 249 -6.10 27.35 -4.12
C VAL A 249 -7.38 28.13 -3.84
N GLN A 250 -7.63 29.22 -4.57
CA GLN A 250 -8.83 30.04 -4.43
C GLN A 250 -10.12 29.23 -4.54
N SER A 251 -10.14 28.20 -5.40
CA SER A 251 -11.31 27.34 -5.59
C SER A 251 -11.61 26.41 -4.40
N ILE A 252 -10.65 26.20 -3.49
CA ILE A 252 -10.83 25.34 -2.31
C ILE A 252 -10.70 26.09 -1.00
N LEU A 253 -10.33 27.38 -1.05
CA LEU A 253 -10.06 28.19 0.14
C LEU A 253 -11.25 28.20 1.12
N PRO A 254 -12.52 28.40 0.70
CA PRO A 254 -13.66 28.36 1.61
C PRO A 254 -13.81 27.01 2.34
N VAL A 255 -13.53 25.90 1.63
CA VAL A 255 -13.56 24.56 2.20
C VAL A 255 -12.44 24.39 3.23
N LEU A 256 -11.21 24.82 2.89
CA LEU A 256 -10.07 24.71 3.81
C LEU A 256 -10.27 25.56 5.07
N GLU A 257 -10.87 26.74 4.96
CA GLU A 257 -11.21 27.59 6.12
C GLU A 257 -12.26 26.94 7.02
N HIS A 258 -13.29 26.31 6.44
CA HIS A 258 -14.27 25.56 7.19
C HIS A 258 -13.64 24.37 7.93
N VAL A 259 -12.83 23.57 7.23
CA VAL A 259 -12.12 22.41 7.79
C VAL A 259 -11.17 22.84 8.90
N ALA A 260 -10.46 23.97 8.74
CA ALA A 260 -9.59 24.52 9.77
C ALA A 260 -10.36 24.97 11.03
N LYS A 261 -11.58 25.50 10.88
CA LYS A 261 -12.47 25.86 12.00
C LYS A 261 -13.00 24.64 12.73
N VAL A 262 -13.39 23.60 11.99
CA VAL A 262 -13.97 22.36 12.53
C VAL A 262 -12.88 21.43 13.09
N GLN A 263 -11.61 21.62 12.69
CA GLN A 263 -10.46 20.81 13.11
C GLN A 263 -10.62 19.31 12.82
N ARG A 264 -11.27 18.96 11.71
CA ARG A 264 -11.42 17.58 11.25
C ARG A 264 -10.54 17.31 10.03
N PRO A 265 -10.09 16.07 9.80
CA PRO A 265 -9.34 15.74 8.59
C PRO A 265 -10.20 15.88 7.32
N LEU A 266 -9.59 16.16 6.18
CA LEU A 266 -10.25 16.29 4.88
C LEU A 266 -9.68 15.31 3.86
N LEU A 267 -10.55 14.51 3.23
CA LEU A 267 -10.26 13.81 1.99
C LEU A 267 -10.85 14.60 0.81
N ILE A 268 -10.01 14.91 -0.18
CA ILE A 268 -10.44 15.50 -1.45
C ILE A 268 -10.39 14.42 -2.53
N VAL A 269 -11.53 14.14 -3.15
CA VAL A 269 -11.64 13.30 -4.35
C VAL A 269 -12.02 14.20 -5.52
N ALA A 270 -11.11 14.37 -6.46
CA ALA A 270 -11.32 15.21 -7.63
C ALA A 270 -10.82 14.55 -8.92
N GLU A 271 -11.19 15.06 -10.09
CA GLU A 271 -10.60 14.57 -11.36
C GLU A 271 -9.07 14.60 -11.30
N ASP A 272 -8.52 15.73 -10.85
CA ASP A 272 -7.11 15.87 -10.51
C ASP A 272 -6.89 17.03 -9.54
N VAL A 273 -5.79 17.00 -8.79
CA VAL A 273 -5.35 18.12 -7.95
C VAL A 273 -3.91 18.45 -8.35
N GLU A 274 -3.73 19.59 -9.02
CA GLU A 274 -2.49 19.94 -9.70
C GLU A 274 -1.93 21.30 -9.24
N ASN A 275 -0.68 21.57 -9.62
CA ASN A 275 -0.02 22.88 -9.53
C ASN A 275 -0.04 23.51 -8.12
N GLU A 276 -0.55 24.73 -8.03
CA GLU A 276 -0.55 25.58 -6.84
C GLU A 276 -1.40 24.99 -5.72
N ALA A 277 -2.55 24.39 -6.07
CA ALA A 277 -3.43 23.74 -5.12
C ALA A 277 -2.70 22.60 -4.38
N LEU A 278 -2.07 21.69 -5.13
CA LEU A 278 -1.34 20.57 -4.55
C LEU A 278 -0.18 21.03 -3.66
N ALA A 279 0.63 21.97 -4.14
CA ALA A 279 1.77 22.50 -3.38
C ALA A 279 1.32 23.12 -2.05
N THR A 280 0.22 23.87 -2.07
CA THR A 280 -0.34 24.52 -0.88
C THR A 280 -0.90 23.51 0.11
N LEU A 281 -1.61 22.48 -0.35
CA LEU A 281 -2.10 21.39 0.52
C LEU A 281 -0.94 20.66 1.20
N VAL A 282 0.12 20.34 0.46
CA VAL A 282 1.31 19.68 1.00
C VAL A 282 2.01 20.54 2.05
N VAL A 283 2.23 21.83 1.76
CA VAL A 283 2.90 22.74 2.70
C VAL A 283 2.08 22.94 3.98
N ASN A 284 0.76 23.11 3.87
CA ASN A 284 -0.11 23.26 5.05
C ASN A 284 -0.15 22.00 5.91
N LYS A 285 -0.17 20.82 5.28
CA LYS A 285 -0.06 19.54 5.99
C LYS A 285 1.27 19.40 6.71
N LEU A 286 2.39 19.73 6.06
CA LEU A 286 3.72 19.65 6.66
C LEU A 286 3.92 20.64 7.83
N ARG A 287 3.25 21.79 7.80
CA ARG A 287 3.24 22.77 8.90
C ARG A 287 2.31 22.38 10.06
N GLY A 288 1.57 21.27 9.94
CA GLY A 288 0.65 20.77 10.96
C GLY A 288 -0.64 21.57 11.11
N GLY A 289 -0.93 22.50 10.18
CA GLY A 289 -2.12 23.36 10.25
C GLY A 289 -3.40 22.69 9.73
N LEU A 290 -3.27 21.66 8.89
CA LEU A 290 -4.41 20.97 8.28
C LEU A 290 -4.10 19.49 8.04
N GLN A 291 -4.97 18.59 8.46
CA GLN A 291 -4.89 17.17 8.10
C GLN A 291 -5.67 16.95 6.80
N VAL A 292 -4.96 16.86 5.67
CA VAL A 292 -5.58 16.73 4.35
C VAL A 292 -4.89 15.68 3.50
N SER A 293 -5.67 14.96 2.70
CA SER A 293 -5.19 14.08 1.63
C SER A 293 -6.01 14.32 0.37
N ALA A 294 -5.37 14.22 -0.78
CA ALA A 294 -6.01 14.34 -2.08
C ALA A 294 -5.76 13.09 -2.92
N VAL A 295 -6.84 12.58 -3.52
CA VAL A 295 -6.86 11.39 -4.38
C VAL A 295 -7.58 11.73 -5.68
N LYS A 296 -7.18 11.08 -6.77
CA LYS A 296 -7.90 11.20 -8.04
C LYS A 296 -9.20 10.40 -7.97
N ALA A 297 -10.22 10.85 -8.69
CA ALA A 297 -11.47 10.13 -8.83
C ALA A 297 -11.25 8.80 -9.57
N PRO A 298 -11.96 7.73 -9.20
CA PRO A 298 -11.90 6.46 -9.90
C PRO A 298 -12.62 6.53 -11.26
N GLY A 299 -12.15 5.76 -12.23
CA GLY A 299 -12.73 5.73 -13.58
C GLY A 299 -12.37 6.93 -14.46
N PHE A 300 -13.04 7.02 -15.61
CA PHE A 300 -12.89 8.07 -16.62
C PHE A 300 -14.25 8.39 -17.26
N GLY A 301 -14.43 9.61 -17.78
CA GLY A 301 -15.65 10.03 -18.47
C GLY A 301 -16.92 9.86 -17.61
N ASP A 302 -17.98 9.33 -18.20
CA ASP A 302 -19.27 9.14 -17.52
C ASP A 302 -19.20 8.10 -16.38
N HIS A 303 -18.35 7.09 -16.50
CA HIS A 303 -18.11 6.14 -15.42
C HIS A 303 -17.53 6.81 -14.18
N ARG A 304 -16.68 7.83 -14.35
CA ARG A 304 -16.12 8.61 -13.23
C ARG A 304 -17.23 9.32 -12.47
N LYS A 305 -18.12 10.02 -13.19
CA LYS A 305 -19.27 10.71 -12.57
C LYS A 305 -20.17 9.73 -11.82
N ALA A 306 -20.46 8.58 -12.44
CA ALA A 306 -21.29 7.56 -11.83
C ALA A 306 -20.67 6.98 -10.55
N MET A 307 -19.37 6.67 -10.55
CA MET A 307 -18.65 6.18 -9.36
C MET A 307 -18.50 7.26 -8.29
N MET A 308 -18.26 8.51 -8.67
CA MET A 308 -18.24 9.63 -7.74
C MET A 308 -19.59 9.83 -7.06
N GLN A 309 -20.69 9.64 -7.79
CA GLN A 309 -22.03 9.65 -7.21
C GLN A 309 -22.24 8.50 -6.22
N ASP A 310 -21.69 7.31 -6.50
CA ASP A 310 -21.76 6.17 -5.57
C ASP A 310 -21.01 6.47 -4.26
N ILE A 311 -19.84 7.11 -4.35
CA ILE A 311 -19.08 7.59 -3.17
C ILE A 311 -19.87 8.69 -2.44
N ALA A 312 -20.55 9.57 -3.17
CA ALA A 312 -21.38 10.62 -2.59
C ALA A 312 -22.49 10.04 -1.73
N VAL A 313 -23.25 9.08 -2.27
CA VAL A 313 -24.33 8.39 -1.56
C VAL A 313 -23.79 7.63 -0.34
N LEU A 314 -22.66 6.94 -0.46
CA LEU A 314 -22.05 6.21 0.66
C LEU A 314 -21.63 7.13 1.82
N CYS A 315 -21.06 8.30 1.51
CA CYS A 315 -20.57 9.24 2.51
C CYS A 315 -21.63 10.25 2.99
N GLY A 316 -22.83 10.24 2.39
CA GLY A 316 -23.82 11.32 2.57
C GLY A 316 -23.31 12.68 2.06
N ALA A 317 -22.41 12.68 1.07
CA ALA A 317 -21.91 13.88 0.43
C ALA A 317 -22.79 14.28 -0.76
N GLU A 318 -22.64 15.51 -1.22
CA GLU A 318 -23.16 15.92 -2.53
C GLU A 318 -22.02 16.08 -3.54
N LEU A 319 -22.19 15.52 -4.75
CA LEU A 319 -21.21 15.65 -5.82
C LEU A 319 -21.25 17.07 -6.40
N VAL A 320 -20.20 17.84 -6.19
CA VAL A 320 -20.08 19.18 -6.78
C VAL A 320 -19.64 19.04 -8.23
N SER A 321 -20.54 19.34 -9.16
CA SER A 321 -20.27 19.41 -10.59
C SER A 321 -20.69 20.75 -11.16
N GLU A 322 -19.86 21.34 -12.01
CA GLU A 322 -20.17 22.56 -12.74
C GLU A 322 -21.42 22.40 -13.62
N ASP A 323 -21.72 21.18 -14.07
CA ASP A 323 -22.91 20.86 -14.88
C ASP A 323 -24.22 21.08 -14.09
N THR A 324 -24.17 20.97 -12.75
CA THR A 324 -25.30 21.24 -11.85
C THR A 324 -25.37 22.70 -11.41
N GLY A 325 -24.45 23.56 -11.88
CA GLY A 325 -24.39 24.98 -11.56
C GLY A 325 -23.78 25.32 -10.20
N ARG A 326 -23.31 24.32 -9.44
CA ARG A 326 -22.66 24.51 -8.13
C ARG A 326 -21.16 24.71 -8.30
N LYS A 327 -20.63 25.71 -7.58
CA LYS A 327 -19.20 26.06 -7.55
C LYS A 327 -18.68 25.98 -6.13
N LEU A 328 -17.37 25.76 -5.99
CA LEU A 328 -16.65 25.77 -4.71
C LEU A 328 -16.26 27.20 -4.27
N ASP A 329 -17.03 28.20 -4.70
CA ASP A 329 -16.75 29.61 -4.41
C ASP A 329 -17.31 30.04 -3.04
N GLU A 330 -17.45 31.36 -2.82
CA GLU A 330 -17.90 31.94 -1.55
C GLU A 330 -19.30 31.45 -1.11
N SER A 331 -20.08 30.86 -2.01
CA SER A 331 -21.39 30.25 -1.74
C SER A 331 -21.33 28.81 -1.21
N PHE A 332 -20.12 28.32 -0.87
CA PHE A 332 -19.92 26.97 -0.36
C PHE A 332 -20.79 26.67 0.88
N ASP A 333 -21.70 25.72 0.72
CA ASP A 333 -22.48 25.15 1.81
C ASP A 333 -21.73 23.96 2.44
N PRO A 334 -21.37 24.02 3.73
CA PRO A 334 -20.77 22.89 4.44
C PRO A 334 -21.56 21.59 4.36
N ALA A 335 -22.87 21.63 4.12
CA ALA A 335 -23.72 20.45 3.98
C ALA A 335 -23.33 19.56 2.77
N VAL A 336 -22.57 20.09 1.83
CA VAL A 336 -22.07 19.35 0.65
C VAL A 336 -21.00 18.31 1.04
N LEU A 337 -20.29 18.53 2.15
CA LEU A 337 -19.24 17.61 2.60
C LEU A 337 -19.87 16.35 3.20
N GLY A 338 -19.43 15.19 2.69
CA GLY A 338 -19.77 13.92 3.32
C GLY A 338 -18.90 13.63 4.52
N THR A 339 -19.19 12.51 5.17
CA THR A 339 -18.36 12.01 6.26
C THR A 339 -18.34 10.49 6.30
N ALA A 340 -17.27 9.97 6.91
CA ALA A 340 -17.08 8.55 7.18
C ALA A 340 -16.32 8.41 8.50
N LYS A 341 -16.40 7.25 9.15
CA LYS A 341 -15.72 7.00 10.42
C LYS A 341 -14.22 6.82 10.26
N THR A 342 -13.80 6.13 9.21
CA THR A 342 -12.38 5.91 8.95
C THR A 342 -12.10 5.86 7.46
N ILE A 343 -11.07 6.59 7.03
CA ILE A 343 -10.58 6.54 5.65
C ILE A 343 -9.11 6.17 5.68
N THR A 344 -8.73 5.20 4.86
CA THR A 344 -7.34 4.80 4.64
C THR A 344 -6.98 4.97 3.17
N VAL A 345 -5.93 5.74 2.89
CA VAL A 345 -5.40 5.97 1.55
C VAL A 345 -3.96 5.44 1.49
N THR A 346 -3.70 4.52 0.58
CA THR A 346 -2.36 4.01 0.27
C THR A 346 -1.85 4.67 -1.01
N LYS A 347 -0.72 4.19 -1.54
CA LYS A 347 -0.18 4.67 -2.81
C LYS A 347 -1.12 4.37 -3.99
N ASP A 348 -1.82 3.25 -3.94
CA ASP A 348 -2.57 2.71 -5.06
C ASP A 348 -4.09 2.68 -4.79
N ASP A 349 -4.50 2.62 -3.52
CA ASP A 349 -5.90 2.41 -3.13
C ASP A 349 -6.42 3.44 -2.12
N THR A 350 -7.73 3.66 -2.13
CA THR A 350 -8.48 4.35 -1.07
C THR A 350 -9.60 3.45 -0.57
N VAL A 351 -9.70 3.33 0.76
CA VAL A 351 -10.75 2.59 1.46
C VAL A 351 -11.50 3.53 2.39
N ILE A 352 -12.82 3.59 2.21
CA ILE A 352 -13.76 4.33 3.05
C ILE A 352 -14.55 3.32 3.87
N LEU A 353 -14.53 3.48 5.20
CA LEU A 353 -15.21 2.61 6.16
C LEU A 353 -16.28 3.41 6.91
N ASP A 354 -17.47 2.82 7.01
CA ASP A 354 -18.61 3.30 7.80
C ASP A 354 -18.97 4.75 7.39
N GLY A 355 -19.45 4.88 6.15
CA GLY A 355 -19.90 6.15 5.58
C GLY A 355 -21.23 6.59 6.17
N ALA A 356 -21.46 7.90 6.30
CA ALA A 356 -22.68 8.44 6.93
C ALA A 356 -23.89 8.53 5.98
N GLY A 357 -23.87 7.82 4.85
CA GLY A 357 -24.99 7.73 3.93
C GLY A 357 -26.21 7.05 4.55
N GLY A 358 -27.40 7.46 4.14
CA GLY A 358 -28.64 6.79 4.56
C GLY A 358 -28.77 5.42 3.91
N GLN A 359 -29.01 4.36 4.70
CA GLN A 359 -29.18 3.00 4.17
C GLN A 359 -30.25 2.90 3.06
N GLY A 360 -31.34 3.67 3.16
CA GLY A 360 -32.37 3.72 2.12
C GLY A 360 -31.86 4.29 0.79
N GLU A 361 -30.98 5.29 0.83
CA GLU A 361 -30.38 5.88 -0.38
C GLU A 361 -29.36 4.95 -1.01
N ILE A 362 -28.54 4.28 -0.18
CA ILE A 362 -27.59 3.26 -0.64
C ILE A 362 -28.34 2.10 -1.30
N GLN A 363 -29.42 1.60 -0.69
CA GLN A 363 -30.23 0.52 -1.24
C GLN A 363 -30.91 0.94 -2.56
N ALA A 364 -31.52 2.14 -2.60
CA ALA A 364 -32.10 2.67 -3.83
C ALA A 364 -31.04 2.81 -4.94
N ARG A 365 -29.80 3.18 -4.59
CA ARG A 365 -28.70 3.26 -5.54
C ARG A 365 -28.28 1.87 -6.05
N CYS A 366 -28.20 0.87 -5.18
CA CYS A 366 -27.95 -0.52 -5.56
C CYS A 366 -29.02 -1.03 -6.55
N GLU A 367 -30.30 -0.77 -6.28
CA GLU A 367 -31.41 -1.17 -7.16
C GLU A 367 -31.34 -0.49 -8.53
N GLN A 368 -30.98 0.80 -8.58
CA GLN A 368 -30.75 1.51 -9.84
C GLN A 368 -29.63 0.86 -10.67
N ILE A 369 -28.51 0.49 -10.03
CA ILE A 369 -27.38 -0.15 -10.71
C ILE A 369 -27.80 -1.55 -11.20
N GLN A 370 -28.54 -2.30 -10.39
CA GLN A 370 -29.02 -3.63 -10.75
C GLN A 370 -29.99 -3.58 -11.94
N ALA A 371 -30.93 -2.64 -11.98
CA ALA A 371 -31.80 -2.44 -13.13
C ALA A 371 -31.00 -2.06 -14.39
N ALA A 372 -29.95 -1.25 -14.26
CA ALA A 372 -29.07 -0.92 -15.39
C ALA A 372 -28.32 -2.15 -15.94
N VAL A 373 -27.91 -3.09 -15.08
CA VAL A 373 -27.26 -4.34 -15.50
C VAL A 373 -28.19 -5.19 -16.39
N GLU A 374 -29.48 -5.20 -16.10
CA GLU A 374 -30.47 -5.99 -16.85
C GLU A 374 -30.77 -5.39 -18.23
N VAL A 375 -30.81 -4.06 -18.32
CA VAL A 375 -31.15 -3.33 -19.56
C VAL A 375 -29.97 -3.29 -20.54
N THR A 376 -28.74 -3.19 -20.05
CA THR A 376 -27.56 -3.10 -20.90
C THR A 376 -27.35 -4.38 -21.72
N THR A 377 -26.95 -4.25 -22.98
CA THR A 377 -26.64 -5.39 -23.88
C THR A 377 -25.14 -5.69 -23.98
N SER A 378 -24.28 -4.75 -23.60
CA SER A 378 -22.82 -4.87 -23.61
C SER A 378 -22.31 -5.65 -22.39
N GLU A 379 -21.58 -6.74 -22.60
CA GLU A 379 -20.96 -7.53 -21.51
C GLU A 379 -19.95 -6.69 -20.72
N TYR A 380 -19.15 -5.86 -21.40
CA TYR A 380 -18.18 -4.96 -20.76
C TYR A 380 -18.84 -3.99 -19.77
N GLU A 381 -19.97 -3.39 -20.15
CA GLU A 381 -20.70 -2.48 -19.27
C GLU A 381 -21.39 -3.23 -18.13
N LYS A 382 -21.91 -4.44 -18.37
CA LYS A 382 -22.47 -5.30 -17.31
C LYS A 382 -21.43 -5.61 -16.24
N ASP A 383 -20.22 -5.97 -16.64
CA ASP A 383 -19.16 -6.29 -15.68
C ASP A 383 -18.75 -5.05 -14.87
N LYS A 384 -18.69 -3.87 -15.51
CA LYS A 384 -18.43 -2.61 -14.80
C LYS A 384 -19.54 -2.21 -13.84
N LEU A 385 -20.80 -2.45 -14.19
CA LEU A 385 -21.94 -2.20 -13.30
C LEU A 385 -21.97 -3.20 -12.13
N ARG A 386 -21.66 -4.48 -12.38
CA ARG A 386 -21.51 -5.50 -11.32
C ARG A 386 -20.39 -5.15 -10.35
N GLU A 387 -19.25 -4.67 -10.85
CA GLU A 387 -18.13 -4.21 -10.03
C GLU A 387 -18.56 -3.06 -9.10
N ARG A 388 -19.30 -2.07 -9.63
CA ARG A 388 -19.85 -0.97 -8.84
C ARG A 388 -20.85 -1.45 -7.79
N LEU A 389 -21.77 -2.34 -8.19
CA LEU A 389 -22.75 -2.93 -7.29
C LEU A 389 -22.06 -3.69 -6.14
N ALA A 390 -21.06 -4.51 -6.45
CA ALA A 390 -20.29 -5.25 -5.45
C ALA A 390 -19.57 -4.31 -4.48
N LYS A 391 -18.98 -3.22 -4.98
CA LYS A 391 -18.31 -2.19 -4.17
C LYS A 391 -19.26 -1.41 -3.26
N LEU A 392 -20.55 -1.28 -3.63
CA LEU A 392 -21.55 -0.55 -2.85
C LEU A 392 -22.34 -1.47 -1.90
N SER A 393 -22.62 -2.71 -2.30
CA SER A 393 -23.45 -3.67 -1.55
C SER A 393 -22.66 -4.71 -0.75
N GLY A 394 -21.43 -5.04 -1.16
CA GLY A 394 -20.62 -6.11 -0.57
C GLY A 394 -20.06 -5.78 0.81
N GLY A 395 -20.11 -4.50 1.21
CA GLY A 395 -19.53 -4.02 2.45
C GLY A 395 -18.02 -4.23 2.54
N VAL A 396 -17.46 -3.92 3.70
CA VAL A 396 -16.05 -4.12 4.03
C VAL A 396 -15.95 -4.92 5.31
N ALA A 397 -15.27 -6.05 5.24
CA ALA A 397 -14.91 -6.81 6.44
C ALA A 397 -13.72 -6.12 7.11
N VAL A 398 -13.87 -5.82 8.39
CA VAL A 398 -12.82 -5.27 9.24
C VAL A 398 -12.46 -6.33 10.27
N ILE A 399 -11.22 -6.81 10.20
CA ILE A 399 -10.65 -7.70 11.20
C ILE A 399 -9.90 -6.84 12.22
N LYS A 400 -10.40 -6.78 13.45
CA LYS A 400 -9.77 -6.12 14.58
C LYS A 400 -8.87 -7.10 15.31
N VAL A 401 -7.57 -6.82 15.30
CA VAL A 401 -6.58 -7.66 15.94
C VAL A 401 -6.45 -7.27 17.41
N GLY A 402 -7.00 -8.09 18.31
CA GLY A 402 -6.72 -8.00 19.74
C GLY A 402 -5.35 -8.55 20.15
N GLY A 403 -4.89 -8.19 21.35
CA GLY A 403 -3.63 -8.69 21.92
C GLY A 403 -3.26 -8.01 23.24
N ALA A 404 -2.33 -8.61 23.99
CA ALA A 404 -1.95 -8.15 25.33
C ALA A 404 -1.00 -6.95 25.30
N THR A 405 -0.17 -6.87 24.26
CA THR A 405 0.82 -5.80 24.08
C THR A 405 0.80 -5.25 22.66
N GLU A 406 1.17 -3.98 22.49
CA GLU A 406 1.25 -3.33 21.17
C GLU A 406 2.19 -4.08 20.21
N VAL A 407 3.28 -4.65 20.72
CA VAL A 407 4.25 -5.41 19.92
C VAL A 407 3.62 -6.71 19.39
N GLU A 408 2.84 -7.42 20.20
CA GLU A 408 2.12 -8.63 19.77
C GLU A 408 1.02 -8.31 18.78
N VAL A 409 0.22 -7.27 19.04
CA VAL A 409 -0.85 -6.84 18.12
C VAL A 409 -0.27 -6.51 16.75
N GLN A 410 0.87 -5.80 16.71
CA GLN A 410 1.52 -5.47 15.44
C GLN A 410 2.09 -6.70 14.73
N GLU A 411 2.64 -7.68 15.45
CA GLU A 411 3.13 -8.94 14.86
C GLU A 411 1.98 -9.76 14.24
N VAL A 412 0.88 -9.90 14.98
CA VAL A 412 -0.31 -10.61 14.52
C VAL A 412 -0.94 -9.90 13.32
N LYS A 413 -0.99 -8.57 13.35
CA LYS A 413 -1.46 -7.75 12.23
C LYS A 413 -0.61 -7.91 10.99
N ASP A 414 0.72 -7.94 11.13
CA ASP A 414 1.64 -8.20 10.01
C ASP A 414 1.33 -9.60 9.41
N ARG A 415 1.21 -10.65 10.24
CA ARG A 415 0.82 -12.01 9.79
C ARG A 415 -0.55 -12.07 9.11
N LEU A 416 -1.52 -11.31 9.62
CA LEU A 416 -2.87 -11.32 9.08
C LEU A 416 -2.94 -10.63 7.71
N ASN A 417 -2.17 -9.56 7.51
CA ASN A 417 -2.03 -8.93 6.20
C ASN A 417 -1.38 -9.88 5.19
N ASP A 418 -0.31 -10.59 5.58
CA ASP A 418 0.34 -11.58 4.73
C ASP A 418 -0.64 -12.71 4.34
N ALA A 419 -1.40 -13.23 5.32
CA ALA A 419 -2.43 -14.24 5.08
C ALA A 419 -3.55 -13.75 4.16
N LEU A 420 -4.00 -12.50 4.31
CA LEU A 420 -5.01 -11.91 3.41
C LEU A 420 -4.51 -11.79 1.98
N ASN A 421 -3.28 -11.30 1.79
CA ASN A 421 -2.71 -11.13 0.44
C ASN A 421 -2.48 -12.49 -0.24
N ALA A 422 -1.90 -13.46 0.48
CA ALA A 422 -1.71 -14.82 -0.02
C ALA A 422 -3.03 -15.48 -0.41
N THR A 423 -4.08 -15.30 0.39
CA THR A 423 -5.41 -15.85 0.10
C THR A 423 -6.03 -15.20 -1.13
N LYS A 424 -5.88 -13.88 -1.32
CA LYS A 424 -6.34 -13.19 -2.54
C LYS A 424 -5.63 -13.73 -3.79
N ALA A 425 -4.30 -13.81 -3.75
CA ALA A 425 -3.51 -14.34 -4.87
C ALA A 425 -3.91 -15.78 -5.20
N ALA A 426 -4.17 -16.61 -4.18
CA ALA A 426 -4.57 -18.00 -4.36
C ALA A 426 -6.00 -18.15 -4.92
N VAL A 427 -6.91 -17.20 -4.65
CA VAL A 427 -8.24 -17.18 -5.26
C VAL A 427 -8.18 -16.78 -6.75
N GLU A 428 -7.23 -15.92 -7.12
CA GLU A 428 -7.05 -15.44 -8.50
C GLU A 428 -6.30 -16.45 -9.39
N GLU A 429 -5.15 -16.94 -8.93
CA GLU A 429 -4.22 -17.76 -9.74
C GLU A 429 -4.21 -19.26 -9.37
N GLY A 430 -4.85 -19.62 -8.25
CA GLY A 430 -4.87 -20.99 -7.73
C GLY A 430 -3.68 -21.32 -6.82
N ILE A 431 -3.52 -22.60 -6.49
CA ILE A 431 -2.52 -23.11 -5.54
C ILE A 431 -1.65 -24.21 -6.13
N VAL A 432 -0.44 -24.33 -5.59
CA VAL A 432 0.53 -25.40 -5.88
C VAL A 432 1.06 -26.02 -4.58
N PRO A 433 1.68 -27.21 -4.61
CA PRO A 433 2.26 -27.83 -3.42
C PRO A 433 3.30 -26.93 -2.71
N GLY A 434 3.06 -26.61 -1.44
CA GLY A 434 3.93 -25.76 -0.64
C GLY A 434 5.25 -26.42 -0.19
N GLY A 435 5.99 -25.73 0.67
CA GLY A 435 7.22 -26.27 1.29
C GLY A 435 8.43 -26.37 0.34
N GLY A 436 8.39 -25.68 -0.80
CA GLY A 436 9.45 -25.73 -1.82
C GLY A 436 9.44 -27.00 -2.68
N VAL A 437 8.31 -27.72 -2.72
CA VAL A 437 8.10 -28.90 -3.57
C VAL A 437 7.65 -28.50 -4.98
N ALA A 438 6.81 -27.47 -5.08
CA ALA A 438 6.53 -26.83 -6.36
C ALA A 438 7.75 -26.07 -6.86
#